data_AF-A0A4V6PEM6-F1
#
_entry.id   AF-A0A4V6PEM6-F1
#
_cell.length_a   1.000
_cell.length_b   1.000
_cell.length_c   1.000
_cell.angle_alpha   90.00
_cell.angle_beta   90.00
_cell.angle_gamma   90.00
#
_symmetry.space_group_name_H-M   'P 1'
#
loop_
_entity.id
_entity.type
_entity.pdbx_description
1 polymer ?
#
loop_
_entity_poly.entity_id
_entity_poly.type
_entity_poly.pdbx_seq_one_letter_code
_entity_poly.pdbx_strand_id
1 'polypeptide(L)' 'MDKQILLNSFSIDELKQLIKEVIKEELINLKKDLAVKESDVLLTRSETCELLKIDSSTLWSWSKREKISCYGIGARRY' A
#
# COMPACT_ATOMS: atom_id res chain seq x y z
N MET A 1 25.95 22.07 -22.02
CA MET A 1 27.35 21.72 -21.70
C MET A 1 27.35 20.28 -21.24
N ASP A 2 27.80 19.36 -22.10
CA ASP A 2 27.76 17.93 -21.81
C ASP A 2 28.88 17.59 -20.82
N LYS A 3 28.50 17.29 -19.59
CA LYS A 3 29.43 16.83 -18.56
C LYS A 3 29.77 15.37 -18.84
N GLN A 4 30.94 15.14 -19.44
CA GLN A 4 31.51 13.82 -19.65
C GLN A 4 32.43 13.47 -18.48
N ILE A 5 32.28 12.27 -17.92
CA ILE A 5 33.10 11.77 -16.82
C ILE A 5 33.81 10.51 -17.31
N LEU A 6 35.14 10.49 -17.23
CA LEU A 6 35.97 9.34 -17.55
C LEU A 6 36.26 8.56 -16.26
N LEU A 7 35.69 7.35 -16.15
CA LEU A 7 35.89 6.44 -15.02
C LEU A 7 37.03 5.46 -15.35
N ASN A 8 38.23 5.75 -14.87
CA ASN A 8 39.46 5.04 -15.26
C ASN A 8 39.89 3.91 -14.28
N SER A 9 39.14 3.70 -13.20
CA SER A 9 39.55 2.82 -12.09
C SER A 9 38.46 1.89 -11.55
N PHE A 10 37.36 1.73 -12.29
CA PHE A 10 36.28 0.83 -11.90
C PHE A 10 36.26 -0.38 -12.81
N SER A 11 36.12 -1.56 -12.21
CA SER A 11 35.80 -2.75 -12.99
C SER A 11 34.37 -2.63 -13.54
N ILE A 12 34.11 -3.32 -14.66
CA ILE A 12 32.78 -3.37 -15.26
C ILE A 12 31.73 -3.89 -14.25
N ASP A 13 32.14 -4.78 -13.35
CA ASP A 13 31.25 -5.39 -12.37
C ASP A 13 30.93 -4.47 -11.20
N GLU A 14 31.88 -3.68 -10.73
CA GLU A 14 31.62 -2.62 -9.73
C GLU A 14 30.66 -1.57 -10.27
N LEU A 15 30.82 -1.18 -11.55
CA LEU A 15 29.95 -0.21 -12.19
C LEU A 15 28.53 -0.76 -12.34
N LYS A 16 28.38 -2.04 -12.73
CA LYS A 16 27.07 -2.72 -12.74
C LYS A 16 26.44 -2.77 -11.36
N GLN A 17 27.24 -3.04 -10.33
CA GLN A 17 26.74 -3.14 -8.96
C GLN A 17 26.24 -1.80 -8.44
N LEU A 18 27.01 -0.73 -8.68
CA LEU A 18 26.67 0.63 -8.26
C LEU A 18 25.40 1.14 -8.97
N ILE A 19 25.28 0.89 -10.27
CA ILE A 19 24.04 1.18 -11.02
C ILE A 19 22.86 0.37 -10.47
N LYS A 20 23.05 -0.92 -10.19
CA LYS A 20 22.00 -1.79 -9.67
C LYS A 20 21.54 -1.35 -8.28
N GLU A 21 22.44 -0.89 -7.43
CA GLU A 21 22.12 -0.35 -6.11
C GLU A 21 21.31 0.94 -6.22
N VAL A 22 21.75 1.90 -7.04
CA VAL A 22 21.02 3.17 -7.27
C VAL A 22 19.62 2.91 -7.83
N ILE A 23 19.48 2.06 -8.85
CA ILE A 23 18.18 1.72 -9.43
C ILE A 23 17.29 1.02 -8.39
N LYS A 24 17.85 0.17 -7.53
CA LYS A 24 17.08 -0.53 -6.50
C LYS A 24 16.56 0.44 -5.44
N GLU A 25 17.37 1.42 -5.04
CA GLU A 25 16.94 2.47 -4.11
C GLU A 25 15.83 3.33 -4.72
N GLU A 26 15.97 3.76 -5.97
CA GLU A 26 14.93 4.51 -6.67
C GLU A 26 13.64 3.70 -6.80
N LEU A 27 13.73 2.42 -7.17
CA LEU A 27 12.56 1.54 -7.24
C LEU A 27 11.87 1.33 -5.88
N ILE A 28 12.63 1.27 -4.78
CA ILE A 28 12.06 1.18 -3.43
C ILE A 28 11.33 2.48 -3.07
N ASN A 29 11.89 3.63 -3.39
CA ASN A 29 11.26 4.92 -3.13
C ASN A 29 10.00 5.10 -4.00
N LEU A 30 10.07 4.76 -5.29
CA LEU A 30 8.91 4.72 -6.17
C LEU A 30 7.85 3.75 -5.67
N LYS A 31 8.21 2.58 -5.14
CA LYS A 31 7.26 1.66 -4.52
C LYS A 31 6.60 2.24 -3.27
N LYS A 32 7.28 3.07 -2.49
CA LYS A 32 6.67 3.74 -1.33
C LYS A 32 5.71 4.84 -1.78
N ASP A 33 6.06 5.57 -2.84
CA ASP A 33 5.21 6.61 -3.41
C ASP A 33 3.98 6.02 -4.14
N LEU A 34 4.16 4.85 -4.78
CA LEU A 34 3.12 4.07 -5.45
C LEU A 34 2.40 3.10 -4.52
N ALA A 35 2.88 2.90 -3.29
CA ALA A 35 2.06 2.42 -2.18
C ALA A 35 1.11 3.57 -1.80
N VAL A 36 0.29 3.96 -2.78
CA VAL A 36 -1.02 4.54 -2.57
C VAL A 36 -1.61 3.69 -1.48
N LYS A 37 -1.73 4.31 -0.29
CA LYS A 37 -2.38 3.80 0.92
C LYS A 37 -3.27 2.65 0.51
N GLU A 38 -2.97 1.41 0.93
CA GLU A 38 -3.87 0.27 0.74
C GLU A 38 -5.26 0.83 0.94
N SER A 39 -6.00 0.99 -0.17
CA SER A 39 -7.19 1.81 -0.16
C SER A 39 -8.09 1.10 0.81
N ASP A 40 -8.31 1.66 2.02
CA ASP A 40 -8.93 0.95 3.13
C ASP A 40 -10.13 0.20 2.57
N VAL A 41 -9.96 -1.13 2.38
CA VAL A 41 -10.88 -1.88 1.54
C VAL A 41 -12.15 -1.97 2.35
N LEU A 42 -13.10 -1.12 2.00
CA LEU A 42 -14.36 -1.00 2.69
C LEU A 42 -15.16 -2.28 2.44
N LEU A 43 -15.35 -3.05 3.51
CA LEU A 43 -16.10 -4.30 3.48
C LEU A 43 -17.59 -3.98 3.57
N THR A 44 -18.40 -4.68 2.79
CA THR A 44 -19.84 -4.65 2.96
C THR A 44 -20.26 -5.34 4.26
N ARG A 45 -21.48 -5.06 4.73
CA ARG A 45 -22.05 -5.73 5.91
C ARG A 45 -21.92 -7.26 5.87
N SER A 46 -22.08 -7.88 4.68
CA SER A 46 -21.99 -9.34 4.52
C SER A 46 -20.56 -9.83 4.69
N GLU A 47 -19.61 -9.17 4.00
CA GLU A 47 -18.19 -9.51 4.06
C GLU A 47 -17.63 -9.33 5.49
N THR A 48 -18.05 -8.29 6.20
CA THR A 48 -17.67 -8.07 7.59
C THR A 48 -18.23 -9.17 8.52
N CYS A 49 -19.45 -9.65 8.27
CA CYS A 49 -20.02 -10.77 9.03
C CYS A 49 -19.23 -12.06 8.80
N GLU A 50 -18.85 -12.35 7.56
CA GLU A 50 -18.06 -13.53 7.20
C GLU A 50 -16.64 -13.47 7.77
N LEU A 51 -15.98 -12.31 7.67
CA LEU A 51 -14.62 -12.08 8.16
C LEU A 51 -14.54 -12.29 9.68
N LEU A 52 -15.47 -11.68 10.42
CA LEU A 52 -15.50 -11.75 11.88
C LEU A 52 -16.23 -12.99 12.41
N LYS A 53 -16.87 -13.76 11.52
CA LYS A 53 -17.73 -14.91 11.86
C LYS A 53 -18.80 -14.56 12.88
N ILE A 54 -19.43 -13.40 12.70
CA ILE A 54 -20.52 -12.89 13.54
C ILE A 54 -21.81 -12.78 12.75
N ASP A 55 -22.93 -12.73 13.46
CA ASP A 55 -24.21 -12.44 12.85
C ASP A 55 -24.43 -10.93 12.64
N SER A 56 -25.39 -10.62 11.78
CA SER A 56 -25.70 -9.24 11.38
C SER A 56 -26.25 -8.35 12.51
N SER A 57 -26.83 -8.94 13.58
CA SER A 57 -27.33 -8.24 14.76
C SER A 57 -26.20 -7.90 15.73
N THR A 58 -25.21 -8.79 15.88
CA THR A 58 -23.98 -8.51 16.62
C THR A 58 -23.19 -7.38 15.97
N LEU A 59 -23.05 -7.40 14.64
CA LEU A 59 -22.41 -6.31 13.89
C LEU A 59 -23.11 -4.96 14.11
N TRP A 60 -24.45 -4.94 14.12
CA TRP A 60 -25.22 -3.71 14.38
C TRP A 60 -25.03 -3.19 15.81
N SER A 61 -25.03 -4.09 16.81
CA SER A 61 -24.77 -3.73 18.20
C SER A 61 -23.38 -3.12 18.38
N TRP A 62 -22.38 -3.63 17.69
CA TRP A 62 -21.00 -3.11 17.74
C TRP A 62 -20.85 -1.78 17.01
N SER A 63 -21.50 -1.61 15.86
CA SER A 63 -21.58 -0.32 15.15
C SER A 63 -22.25 0.75 16.01
N LYS A 64 -23.37 0.43 16.67
CA LYS A 64 -24.07 1.36 17.58
C LYS A 64 -23.27 1.72 18.83
N ARG A 65 -22.35 0.84 19.25
CA ARG A 65 -21.43 1.05 20.38
C ARG A 65 -20.10 1.68 19.94
N GLU A 66 -19.99 2.13 18.69
CA GLU A 66 -18.78 2.74 18.09
C GLU A 66 -17.53 1.83 18.18
N LYS A 67 -17.73 0.51 18.27
CA LYS A 67 -16.62 -0.47 18.23
C LYS A 67 -16.11 -0.73 16.82
N ILE A 68 -16.95 -0.49 15.81
CA ILE A 68 -16.64 -0.64 14.40
C ILE A 68 -17.07 0.65 13.69
N SER A 69 -16.15 1.24 12.92
CA SER A 69 -16.44 2.39 12.06
C SER A 69 -17.27 1.94 10.86
N CYS A 70 -18.40 2.60 10.63
CA CYS A 70 -19.25 2.35 9.47
C CYS A 70 -19.35 3.61 8.61
N TYR A 71 -19.25 3.43 7.30
CA TYR A 71 -19.31 4.48 6.29
C TYR A 71 -20.55 4.30 5.41
N GLY A 72 -21.31 5.38 5.25
CA GLY A 72 -22.41 5.44 4.28
C GLY A 72 -21.92 6.01 2.96
N ILE A 73 -21.94 5.21 1.89
CA ILE A 73 -21.60 5.66 0.54
C ILE A 73 -22.85 5.45 -0.34
N GLY A 74 -23.57 6.54 -0.61
CA GLY A 74 -24.86 6.49 -1.30
C GLY A 74 -25.91 5.71 -0.52
N ALA A 75 -26.52 4.69 -1.15
CA ALA A 75 -27.51 3.81 -0.53
C ALA A 75 -26.91 2.57 0.17
N ARG A 76 -25.57 2.45 0.21
CA ARG A 76 -24.86 1.29 0.79
C ARG A 76 -24.10 1.69 2.05
N ARG A 77 -23.97 0.74 2.97
CA ARG A 77 -23.15 0.86 4.18
C ARG A 77 -21.98 -0.13 4.10
N TYR A 78 -20.82 0.37 4.48
CA TYR A 78 -19.58 -0.36 4.60
C TYR A 78 -19.12 -0.31 6.06
#